data_AF-A0A3Q7RHE0-F1
#
_entry.id   AF-A0A3Q7RHE0-F1
#
_cell.length_a   1.000
_cell.length_b   1.000
_cell.length_c   1.000
_cell.angle_alpha   90.00
_cell.angle_beta   90.00
_cell.angle_gamma   90.00
#
_symmetry.space_group_name_H-M   'P 1'
#
loop_
_entity.id
_entity.type
_entity.pdbx_description
1 polymer ?
#
loop_
_entity_poly.entity_id
_entity_poly.type
_entity_poly.pdbx_seq_one_letter_code
_entity_poly.pdbx_strand_id
1 'polypeptide(L)'
;MLPSPEKLRGFKMYPINFEKDDNTNFHMDFIVAASNLRAENYNIPPADRHKSKLIAGKIIPAIATTTAAIVGLVCLELYKVVQGHQQLESYKNSFMNLALPFFSFSEPLAPPRHQVQFRWRVLGKMVSYVMGVANSAEERNTAETSKMEAWNLINKFS
;
A
#
# COMPACT_ATOMS: atom_id res chain seq x y z
N MET A 1 30.11 22.74 -34.13
CA MET A 1 30.45 21.33 -34.42
C MET A 1 30.81 20.66 -33.10
N LEU A 2 30.23 19.49 -32.81
CA LEU A 2 30.59 18.73 -31.61
C LEU A 2 31.97 18.06 -31.79
N PRO A 3 32.81 17.96 -30.75
CA PRO A 3 34.13 17.34 -30.84
C PRO A 3 34.02 15.84 -31.19
N SER A 4 35.03 15.31 -31.89
CA SER A 4 35.08 13.88 -32.23
C SER A 4 35.15 13.00 -30.97
N PRO A 5 34.50 11.82 -30.92
CA PRO A 5 34.46 10.96 -29.74
C PRO A 5 35.84 10.57 -29.17
N GLU A 6 36.86 10.54 -30.03
CA GLU A 6 38.25 10.26 -29.65
C GLU A 6 38.85 11.32 -28.71
N LYS A 7 38.39 12.58 -28.82
CA LYS A 7 38.80 13.70 -27.95
C LYS A 7 38.12 13.68 -26.58
N LEU A 8 37.14 12.80 -26.38
CA LEU A 8 36.37 12.66 -25.13
C LEU A 8 36.80 11.44 -24.30
N ARG A 9 37.90 10.75 -24.67
CA ARG A 9 38.43 9.64 -23.87
C ARG A 9 38.76 10.11 -22.45
N GLY A 10 38.15 9.47 -21.45
CA GLY A 10 38.31 9.81 -20.04
C GLY A 10 37.37 10.91 -19.52
N PHE A 11 36.58 11.55 -20.39
CA PHE A 11 35.53 12.46 -19.97
C PHE A 11 34.40 11.68 -19.29
N LYS A 12 34.01 12.12 -18.09
CA LYS A 12 32.94 11.50 -17.31
C LYS A 12 31.91 12.55 -16.93
N MET A 13 30.65 12.28 -17.23
CA MET A 13 29.51 13.06 -16.76
C MET A 13 29.01 12.50 -15.43
N TYR A 14 28.46 13.38 -14.60
CA TYR A 14 27.83 13.01 -13.34
C TYR A 14 26.33 13.28 -13.44
N PRO A 15 25.48 12.29 -13.10
CA PRO A 15 24.06 12.53 -13.02
C PRO A 15 23.78 13.47 -11.85
N ILE A 16 22.86 14.41 -12.07
CA ILE A 16 22.33 15.26 -11.02
C ILE A 16 21.06 14.61 -10.50
N ASN A 17 21.06 14.24 -9.21
CA ASN A 17 19.87 13.73 -8.55
C ASN A 17 19.00 14.92 -8.14
N PHE A 18 17.73 14.88 -8.54
CA PHE A 18 16.79 15.92 -8.18
C PHE A 18 16.56 15.95 -6.66
N GLU A 19 16.82 17.11 -6.07
CA GLU A 19 16.54 17.44 -4.68
C GLU A 19 15.71 18.73 -4.65
N LYS A 20 14.53 18.65 -4.04
CA LYS A 20 13.52 19.71 -3.97
C LYS A 20 13.68 20.57 -2.71
N ASP A 21 14.34 20.06 -1.67
CA ASP A 21 14.42 20.68 -0.35
C ASP A 21 15.68 21.52 -0.14
N ASP A 22 16.66 21.40 -1.03
CA ASP A 22 17.84 22.25 -1.07
C ASP A 22 17.65 23.43 -2.04
N ASN A 23 17.80 24.65 -1.52
CA ASN A 23 17.63 25.90 -2.27
C ASN A 23 18.93 26.40 -2.93
N THR A 24 20.05 25.66 -2.80
CA THR A 24 21.38 26.09 -3.28
C THR A 24 21.83 25.36 -4.55
N ASN A 25 21.19 24.24 -4.90
CA ASN A 25 21.52 23.42 -6.07
C ASN A 25 20.85 23.85 -7.38
N PHE A 26 20.07 24.94 -7.38
CA PHE A 26 19.34 25.50 -8.53
C PHE A 26 18.31 24.57 -9.20
N HIS A 27 17.98 23.40 -8.63
CA HIS A 27 17.02 22.48 -9.25
C HIS A 27 15.63 23.10 -9.40
N MET A 28 15.12 23.65 -8.29
CA MET A 28 13.81 24.29 -8.29
C MET A 28 13.80 25.59 -9.10
N ASP A 29 14.92 26.31 -9.13
CA ASP A 29 15.00 27.57 -9.85
C ASP A 29 14.97 27.33 -11.37
N PHE A 30 15.63 26.26 -11.84
CA PHE A 30 15.51 25.79 -13.21
C PHE A 30 14.08 25.38 -13.55
N ILE A 31 13.42 24.58 -12.70
CA ILE A 31 12.05 24.11 -12.95
C ILE A 31 11.07 25.29 -13.05
N VAL A 32 11.13 26.23 -12.10
CA VAL A 32 10.23 27.40 -12.07
C VAL A 32 10.44 28.29 -13.30
N ALA A 33 11.69 28.59 -13.65
CA ALA A 33 11.99 29.41 -14.82
C ALA A 33 11.52 28.72 -16.10
N ALA A 34 11.87 27.44 -16.30
CA ALA A 34 11.47 26.68 -17.48
C ALA A 34 9.96 26.50 -17.60
N SER A 35 9.27 26.24 -16.48
CA SER A 35 7.81 26.08 -16.47
C SER A 35 7.10 27.39 -16.78
N ASN A 36 7.57 28.52 -16.23
CA ASN A 36 6.95 29.83 -16.44
C ASN A 36 7.20 30.35 -17.86
N LEU A 37 8.41 30.19 -18.40
CA LEU A 37 8.68 30.50 -19.81
C LEU A 37 7.79 29.68 -20.76
N ARG A 38 7.56 28.40 -20.45
CA ARG A 38 6.62 27.58 -21.23
C ARG A 38 5.17 28.03 -21.02
N ALA A 39 4.79 28.45 -19.82
CA ALA A 39 3.45 28.92 -19.52
C ALA A 39 3.10 30.18 -20.33
N GLU A 40 4.04 31.13 -20.44
CA GLU A 40 3.90 32.34 -21.26
C GLU A 40 3.59 32.02 -22.73
N ASN A 41 4.25 31.02 -23.32
CA ASN A 41 3.99 30.59 -24.71
C ASN A 41 2.53 30.16 -24.96
N TYR A 42 1.80 29.75 -23.92
CA TYR A 42 0.42 29.27 -24.01
C TYR A 42 -0.57 30.16 -23.25
N ASN A 43 -0.16 31.38 -22.83
CA ASN A 43 -0.96 32.28 -21.99
C ASN A 43 -1.49 31.62 -20.70
N ILE A 44 -0.72 30.68 -20.13
CA ILE A 44 -1.01 30.05 -18.84
C ILE A 44 -0.44 30.97 -17.74
N PRO A 45 -1.18 31.25 -16.65
CA PRO A 45 -0.68 32.09 -15.57
C PRO A 45 0.56 31.44 -14.92
N PRO A 46 1.64 32.21 -14.70
CA PRO A 46 2.86 31.68 -14.09
C PRO A 46 2.60 31.22 -12.65
N ALA A 47 3.39 30.25 -12.21
CA ALA A 47 3.35 29.75 -10.83
C ALA A 47 4.55 30.26 -10.04
N ASP A 48 4.34 30.53 -8.75
CA ASP A 48 5.40 30.87 -7.82
C ASP A 48 6.25 29.63 -7.46
N ARG A 49 7.37 29.89 -6.80
CA ARG A 49 8.31 28.83 -6.40
C ARG A 49 7.68 27.84 -5.42
N HIS A 50 6.80 28.27 -4.50
CA HIS A 50 6.18 27.37 -3.53
C HIS A 50 5.17 26.44 -4.20
N LYS A 51 4.28 26.98 -5.06
CA LYS A 51 3.32 26.15 -5.82
C LYS A 51 4.02 25.19 -6.77
N SER A 52 5.07 25.66 -7.45
CA SER A 52 5.88 24.82 -8.34
C SER A 52 6.61 23.72 -7.57
N LYS A 53 7.15 24.02 -6.39
CA LYS A 53 7.78 23.03 -5.50
C LYS A 53 6.78 21.98 -5.00
N LEU A 54 5.55 22.40 -4.65
CA LEU A 54 4.50 21.49 -4.24
C LEU A 54 4.18 20.46 -5.33
N ILE A 55 4.04 20.91 -6.58
CA ILE A 55 3.68 20.07 -7.72
C ILE A 55 4.89 19.24 -8.21
N ALA A 56 6.00 19.88 -8.56
CA ALA A 56 7.19 19.22 -9.09
C ALA A 56 7.86 18.30 -8.07
N GLY A 57 7.84 18.70 -6.79
CA GLY A 57 8.35 17.93 -5.67
C GLY A 57 7.39 16.87 -5.11
N LYS A 58 6.16 16.77 -5.65
CA LYS A 58 5.11 15.85 -5.18
C LYS A 58 4.91 15.88 -3.66
N ILE A 59 4.84 17.08 -3.10
CA ILE A 59 4.72 17.27 -1.65
C ILE A 59 3.30 16.87 -1.22
N ILE A 60 3.20 15.91 -0.30
CA ILE A 60 1.94 15.55 0.36
C ILE A 60 1.78 16.49 1.57
N PRO A 61 0.73 17.31 1.62
CA PRO A 61 0.52 18.20 2.75
C PRO A 61 0.22 17.40 4.02
N ALA A 62 0.89 17.76 5.11
CA ALA A 62 0.71 17.13 6.42
C ALA A 62 0.70 18.20 7.52
N ILE A 63 -0.12 17.99 8.54
CA ILE A 63 -0.20 18.84 9.73
C ILE A 63 -0.26 17.95 10.97
N ALA A 64 0.37 18.38 12.06
CA ALA A 64 0.47 17.57 13.28
C ALA A 64 -0.90 17.21 13.88
N THR A 65 -1.92 18.04 13.69
CA THR A 65 -3.27 17.83 14.26
C THR A 65 -3.97 16.60 13.67
N THR A 66 -3.90 16.39 12.35
CA THR A 66 -4.48 15.19 11.72
C THR A 66 -3.70 13.94 12.10
N THR A 67 -2.37 14.02 12.16
CA THR A 67 -1.53 12.89 12.62
C THR A 67 -1.84 12.51 14.06
N ALA A 68 -1.91 13.48 14.98
CA ALA A 68 -2.21 13.21 16.38
C ALA A 68 -3.61 12.59 16.55
N ALA A 69 -4.61 13.08 15.83
CA ALA A 69 -5.96 12.53 15.85
C ALA A 69 -6.02 11.09 15.32
N ILE A 70 -5.39 10.80 14.17
CA ILE A 70 -5.33 9.44 13.62
C ILE A 70 -4.60 8.50 14.58
N VAL A 71 -3.47 8.91 15.15
CA VAL A 71 -2.73 8.10 16.13
C VAL A 71 -3.59 7.81 17.36
N GLY A 72 -4.33 8.79 17.86
CA GLY A 72 -5.27 8.59 18.96
C GLY A 72 -6.32 7.50 18.65
N LEU A 73 -6.92 7.53 17.46
CA LEU A 73 -7.88 6.52 17.02
C LEU A 73 -7.24 5.13 16.85
N VAL A 74 -6.02 5.06 16.33
CA VAL A 74 -5.26 3.79 16.23
C VAL A 74 -5.00 3.19 17.62
N CYS A 75 -4.64 4.01 18.61
CA CYS A 75 -4.44 3.55 19.98
C CYS A 75 -5.73 3.02 20.62
N LEU A 76 -6.91 3.53 20.25
CA LEU A 76 -8.19 2.98 20.72
C LEU A 76 -8.44 1.57 20.18
N GLU A 77 -8.16 1.32 18.91
CA GLU A 77 -8.26 -0.02 18.33
C GLU A 77 -7.20 -0.98 18.92
N LEU A 78 -6.01 -0.46 19.26
CA LEU A 78 -4.95 -1.25 19.92
C LEU A 78 -5.42 -1.87 21.25
N TYR A 79 -6.21 -1.16 22.05
CA TYR A 79 -6.77 -1.74 23.29
C TYR A 79 -7.63 -2.98 23.03
N LYS A 80 -8.44 -2.97 21.96
CA LYS A 80 -9.31 -4.10 21.59
C LYS A 80 -8.50 -5.31 21.15
N VAL A 81 -7.40 -5.06 20.44
CA VAL A 81 -6.43 -6.10 20.04
C VAL A 81 -5.80 -6.75 21.26
N VAL A 82 -5.32 -5.95 22.22
CA VAL A 82 -4.68 -6.44 23.45
C VAL A 82 -5.66 -7.22 24.33
N GLN A 83 -6.93 -6.82 24.36
CA GLN A 83 -7.99 -7.54 25.08
C GLN A 83 -8.47 -8.82 24.36
N GLY A 84 -8.01 -9.09 23.15
CA GLY A 84 -8.31 -10.33 22.42
C GLY A 84 -9.69 -10.39 21.78
N HIS A 85 -10.29 -9.25 21.43
CA HIS A 85 -11.62 -9.20 20.78
C HIS A 85 -11.61 -10.02 19.48
N GLN A 86 -12.52 -11.01 19.38
CA GLN A 86 -12.67 -11.90 18.22
C GLN A 86 -13.79 -11.46 17.27
N GLN A 87 -14.70 -10.59 17.71
CA GLN A 87 -15.86 -10.16 16.94
C GLN A 87 -15.50 -8.94 16.07
N LEU A 88 -15.81 -9.01 14.77
CA LEU A 88 -15.55 -7.92 13.82
C LEU A 88 -16.26 -6.61 14.21
N GLU A 89 -17.46 -6.71 14.78
CA GLU A 89 -18.27 -5.57 15.25
C GLU A 89 -17.56 -4.73 16.31
N SER A 90 -16.61 -5.33 17.06
CA SER A 90 -15.81 -4.59 18.04
C SER A 90 -14.88 -3.57 17.38
N TYR A 91 -14.39 -3.85 16.18
CA TYR A 91 -13.42 -3.03 15.48
C TYR A 91 -14.10 -1.97 14.62
N LYS A 92 -13.44 -0.82 14.46
CA LYS A 92 -13.94 0.28 13.64
C LYS A 92 -12.83 0.89 12.79
N ASN A 93 -13.03 0.89 11.47
CA ASN A 93 -12.26 1.69 10.54
C ASN A 93 -12.66 3.15 10.67
N SER A 94 -11.69 4.03 10.88
CA SER A 94 -11.93 5.45 11.10
C SER A 94 -11.57 6.28 9.87
N PHE A 95 -12.49 7.15 9.44
CA PHE A 95 -12.29 8.13 8.38
C PHE A 95 -12.52 9.52 8.96
N MET A 96 -11.62 10.46 8.65
CA MET A 96 -11.74 11.82 9.15
C MET A 96 -11.35 12.87 8.12
N ASN A 97 -12.09 13.97 8.10
CA ASN A 97 -11.77 15.18 7.36
C ASN A 97 -12.02 16.39 8.25
N LEU A 98 -10.94 16.92 8.84
CA LEU A 98 -11.00 18.05 9.78
C LEU A 98 -11.36 19.39 9.12
N ALA A 99 -11.36 19.49 7.78
CA ALA A 99 -11.82 20.69 7.10
C ALA A 99 -13.35 20.81 7.12
N LEU A 100 -14.08 19.69 7.21
CA LEU A 100 -15.54 19.62 7.25
C LEU A 100 -16.07 19.07 8.59
N PRO A 101 -15.32 19.26 9.68
CA PRO A 101 -15.40 18.46 10.92
C PRO A 101 -16.01 17.06 10.80
N PHE A 102 -15.63 16.30 9.77
CA PHE A 102 -16.28 15.03 9.43
C PHE A 102 -15.53 13.87 10.08
N PHE A 103 -16.28 13.00 10.76
CA PHE A 103 -15.80 11.75 11.33
C PHE A 103 -16.78 10.63 10.96
N SER A 104 -16.26 9.54 10.43
CA SER A 104 -17.05 8.36 10.07
C SER A 104 -16.33 7.10 10.51
N PHE A 105 -17.11 6.17 11.04
CA PHE A 105 -16.63 4.88 11.49
C PHE A 105 -17.38 3.79 10.73
N SER A 106 -16.67 2.82 10.19
CA SER A 106 -17.26 1.64 9.54
C SER A 106 -16.67 0.36 10.10
N GLU A 107 -17.41 -0.73 10.01
CA GLU A 107 -16.92 -2.03 10.45
C GLU A 107 -15.94 -2.60 9.41
N PRO A 108 -14.89 -3.30 9.84
CA PRO A 108 -14.00 -3.96 8.91
C PRO A 108 -14.74 -5.08 8.17
N LEU A 109 -14.43 -5.20 6.87
CA LEU A 109 -14.96 -6.27 6.05
C LEU A 109 -14.39 -7.61 6.51
N ALA A 110 -15.27 -8.63 6.57
CA ALA A 110 -14.83 -9.99 6.81
C ALA A 110 -13.86 -10.44 5.70
N PRO A 111 -12.84 -11.25 6.04
CA PRO A 111 -11.88 -11.74 5.05
C PRO A 111 -12.60 -12.55 3.96
N PRO A 112 -12.29 -12.33 2.67
CA PRO A 112 -12.89 -13.09 1.59
C PRO A 112 -12.62 -14.59 1.72
N ARG A 113 -13.68 -15.40 1.81
CA ARG A 113 -13.56 -16.86 1.86
C ARG A 113 -13.45 -17.40 0.44
N HIS A 114 -12.30 -17.95 0.10
CA HIS A 114 -12.10 -18.67 -1.15
C HIS A 114 -12.29 -20.16 -0.90
N GLN A 115 -13.17 -20.80 -1.67
CA GLN A 115 -13.24 -22.25 -1.70
C GLN A 115 -12.23 -22.78 -2.70
N VAL A 116 -11.23 -23.51 -2.21
CA VAL A 116 -10.25 -24.18 -3.06
C VAL A 116 -10.61 -25.66 -3.11
N GLN A 117 -10.98 -26.13 -4.30
CA GLN A 117 -11.21 -27.54 -4.56
C GLN A 117 -9.88 -28.18 -4.95
N PHE A 118 -9.34 -29.03 -4.08
CA PHE A 118 -8.17 -29.84 -4.42
C PHE A 118 -8.65 -31.12 -5.13
N ARG A 119 -8.22 -31.30 -6.38
CA ARG A 119 -8.51 -32.49 -7.20
C ARG A 119 -7.23 -33.30 -7.37
N TRP A 120 -7.17 -34.45 -6.71
CA TRP A 120 -6.08 -35.41 -6.89
C TRP A 120 -6.53 -36.58 -7.76
N ARG A 121 -5.62 -37.14 -8.55
CA ARG A 121 -5.82 -38.39 -9.29
C ARG A 121 -4.87 -39.43 -8.72
N VAL A 122 -5.42 -40.46 -8.07
CA VAL A 122 -4.67 -41.65 -7.64
C VAL A 122 -5.31 -42.84 -8.35
N LEU A 123 -4.52 -43.56 -9.17
CA LEU A 123 -4.92 -44.79 -9.87
C LEU A 123 -6.30 -44.71 -10.56
N GLY A 124 -6.52 -43.66 -11.37
CA GLY A 124 -7.71 -43.53 -12.21
C GLY A 124 -9.02 -43.15 -11.51
N LYS A 125 -9.08 -43.16 -10.17
CA LYS A 125 -10.24 -42.66 -9.41
C LYS A 125 -10.02 -41.20 -9.01
N MET A 126 -11.01 -40.37 -9.29
CA MET A 126 -11.00 -38.95 -8.95
C MET A 126 -11.54 -38.77 -7.54
N VAL A 127 -10.74 -38.16 -6.66
CA VAL A 127 -11.16 -37.77 -5.31
C VAL A 127 -11.07 -36.25 -5.19
N SER A 128 -12.18 -35.62 -4.83
CA SER A 128 -12.30 -34.17 -4.66
C SER A 128 -12.53 -33.85 -3.19
N TYR A 129 -11.72 -32.97 -2.61
CA TYR A 129 -11.93 -32.42 -1.26
C TYR A 129 -12.22 -30.92 -1.34
N VAL A 130 -13.21 -30.47 -0.58
CA VAL A 130 -13.49 -29.04 -0.34
C VAL A 130 -12.93 -28.71 1.04
N MET A 131 -11.83 -27.95 1.09
CA MET A 131 -11.31 -27.47 2.36
C MET A 131 -11.91 -26.08 2.64
N GLY A 132 -12.92 -26.03 3.50
CA GLY A 132 -13.44 -24.78 4.04
C GLY A 132 -12.47 -24.22 5.09
N VAL A 133 -12.18 -22.91 5.03
CA VAL A 133 -11.39 -22.24 6.07
C VAL A 133 -12.32 -21.99 7.28
N ALA A 134 -12.13 -22.79 8.32
CA ALA A 134 -12.88 -22.81 9.57
C ALA A 134 -12.67 -21.54 10.43
N ASN A 135 -13.76 -20.93 10.90
CA ASN A 135 -13.71 -19.78 11.83
C ASN A 135 -14.10 -20.14 13.27
N SER A 136 -14.56 -21.36 13.56
CA SER A 136 -14.88 -21.81 14.92
C SER A 136 -13.95 -22.95 15.39
N ALA A 137 -13.78 -23.11 16.70
CA ALA A 137 -13.00 -24.22 17.27
C ALA A 137 -13.59 -25.60 16.92
N GLU A 138 -14.89 -25.66 16.67
CA GLU A 138 -15.63 -26.86 16.27
C GLU A 138 -15.36 -27.24 14.80
N GLU A 139 -15.23 -26.24 13.93
CA GLU A 139 -14.84 -26.41 12.52
C GLU A 139 -13.35 -26.74 12.34
N ARG A 140 -12.47 -26.30 13.27
CA ARG A 140 -11.06 -26.72 13.29
C ARG A 140 -10.93 -28.21 13.58
N ASN A 141 -11.72 -28.73 14.52
CA ASN A 141 -11.74 -30.16 14.81
C ASN A 141 -12.18 -30.97 13.59
N THR A 142 -13.14 -30.49 12.80
CA THR A 142 -13.60 -31.15 11.55
C THR A 142 -12.56 -31.07 10.43
N ALA A 143 -11.89 -29.93 10.29
CA ALA A 143 -10.79 -29.76 9.33
C ALA A 143 -9.56 -30.62 9.69
N GLU A 144 -9.25 -30.76 10.98
CA GLU A 144 -8.20 -31.66 11.48
C GLU A 144 -8.58 -33.13 11.33
N THR A 145 -9.85 -33.52 11.54
CA THR A 145 -10.31 -34.88 11.24
C THR A 145 -10.21 -35.18 9.75
N SER A 146 -10.58 -34.23 8.89
CA SER A 146 -10.49 -34.38 7.44
C SER A 146 -9.03 -34.47 6.94
N LYS A 147 -8.11 -33.73 7.56
CA LYS A 147 -6.66 -33.85 7.29
C LYS A 147 -6.09 -35.19 7.79
N MET A 148 -6.52 -35.66 8.96
CA MET A 148 -6.15 -36.97 9.50
C MET A 148 -6.68 -38.12 8.63
N GLU A 149 -7.91 -38.03 8.13
CA GLU A 149 -8.49 -39.01 7.21
C GLU A 149 -7.74 -39.03 5.86
N ALA A 150 -7.39 -37.86 5.32
CA ALA A 150 -6.58 -37.76 4.11
C ALA A 150 -5.17 -38.33 4.30
N TRP A 151 -4.52 -38.06 5.44
CA TRP A 151 -3.19 -38.59 5.78
C TRP A 151 -3.23 -40.12 6.00
N ASN A 152 -4.26 -40.63 6.69
CA ASN A 152 -4.47 -42.07 6.87
C ASN A 152 -4.76 -42.79 5.55
N LEU A 153 -5.48 -42.16 4.62
CA LEU A 153 -5.70 -42.70 3.27
C LEU A 153 -4.40 -42.78 2.48
N ILE A 154 -3.51 -41.78 2.58
CA ILE A 154 -2.19 -41.79 1.92
C ILE A 154 -1.33 -42.94 2.46
N ASN A 155 -1.30 -43.15 3.77
CA ASN A 155 -0.50 -44.21 4.39
C ASN A 155 -1.08 -45.62 4.24
N LYS A 156 -2.34 -45.76 3.80
CA LYS A 156 -2.96 -47.07 3.53
C LYS A 156 -2.53 -47.67 2.18
N PHE A 157 -1.86 -46.89 1.33
CA PHE A 157 -1.38 -47.28 0.01
C PHE A 157 0.17 -47.21 -0.13
N SER A 158 0.89 -47.05 0.98
CA SER A 158 2.33 -47.33 1.10
C SER A 158 2.55 -48.69 1.74
#